data_AF-A0AAJ0FTY4-F1
#
_entry.id   AF-A0AAJ0FTY4-F1
#
_cell.length_a   1.000
_cell.length_b   1.000
_cell.length_c   1.000
_cell.angle_alpha   90.00
_cell.angle_beta   90.00
_cell.angle_gamma   90.00
#
_symmetry.space_group_name_H-M   'P 1'
#
loop_
_entity.id
_entity.type
_entity.pdbx_description
1 polymer ?
#
loop_
_entity_poly.entity_id
_entity_poly.type
_entity_poly.pdbx_seq_one_letter_code
_entity_poly.pdbx_strand_id
1 'polypeptide(L)'
;MDPDSQASQAQRRIELQSPEDLAYLIANVRKAATAHLYEALPKIDGQNDEDKLREHIGTLINQVKHTLEYSPQTPNVPSSSNRIIINSFGTQYIDDTFNLAANNLNINGMPFTSSQYAAFTKPAASTTQAYEPFDSRKRQRVADLITQEEKLLEEVAALKRSVPSKTAVEQASHIEQAIKRDEELVEQRKAQVVEEVVRTVKLPVERLERQDGVESGFKGAVDTLGRLKRDMPAVVAKMERARVAGEYVREAK
;
A
#
# COMPACT_ATOMS: atom_id res chain seq x y z
N MET A 1 -23.30 28.18 -37.24
CA MET A 1 -23.25 26.83 -36.65
C MET A 1 -22.18 26.10 -37.43
N ASP A 2 -20.96 26.12 -36.90
CA ASP A 2 -19.77 25.75 -37.65
C ASP A 2 -19.64 24.22 -37.71
N PRO A 3 -19.55 23.62 -38.92
CA PRO A 3 -19.50 22.17 -39.09
C PRO A 3 -18.27 21.52 -38.43
N ASP A 4 -17.21 22.29 -38.17
CA ASP A 4 -15.99 21.83 -37.51
C ASP A 4 -16.16 21.48 -36.02
N SER A 5 -17.21 22.01 -35.38
CA SER A 5 -17.48 21.79 -33.95
C SER A 5 -18.07 20.41 -33.64
N GLN A 6 -18.71 19.73 -34.61
CA GLN A 6 -19.28 18.39 -34.37
C GLN A 6 -18.25 17.27 -34.62
N ALA A 7 -17.34 17.45 -35.58
CA ALA A 7 -16.28 16.48 -35.86
C ALA A 7 -15.24 16.43 -34.72
N SER A 8 -14.90 17.58 -34.13
CA SER A 8 -13.96 17.69 -33.00
C SER A 8 -14.50 17.16 -31.67
N GLN A 9 -15.82 16.91 -31.56
CA GLN A 9 -16.43 16.21 -30.42
C GLN A 9 -16.44 14.68 -30.57
N ALA A 10 -16.31 14.16 -31.80
CA ALA A 10 -16.35 12.72 -32.05
C ALA A 10 -14.98 12.02 -31.88
N GLN A 11 -13.88 12.77 -31.91
CA GLN A 11 -12.52 12.25 -31.77
C GLN A 11 -11.97 12.52 -30.37
N ARG A 12 -11.41 11.48 -29.72
CA ARG A 12 -10.74 11.64 -28.42
C ARG A 12 -9.48 12.49 -28.63
N ARG A 13 -9.39 13.58 -27.88
CA ARG A 13 -8.19 14.41 -27.86
C ARG A 13 -7.04 13.68 -27.17
N ILE A 14 -5.82 13.95 -27.64
CA ILE A 14 -4.60 13.36 -27.09
C ILE A 14 -4.12 14.27 -25.96
N GLU A 15 -4.03 13.73 -24.76
CA GLU A 15 -3.52 14.46 -23.59
C GLU A 15 -2.00 14.30 -23.47
N LEU A 16 -1.30 15.41 -23.32
CA LEU A 16 0.11 15.48 -22.99
C LEU A 16 0.28 16.02 -21.57
N GLN A 17 1.25 15.47 -20.83
CA GLN A 17 1.54 15.89 -19.45
C GLN A 17 2.26 17.24 -19.44
N SER A 18 3.05 17.52 -20.47
CA SER A 18 3.78 18.77 -20.58
C SER A 18 4.00 19.21 -22.04
N PRO A 19 4.28 20.50 -22.28
CA PRO A 19 4.78 20.96 -23.58
C PRO A 19 6.12 20.34 -23.99
N GLU A 20 6.90 19.84 -23.02
CA GLU A 20 8.19 19.18 -23.28
C GLU A 20 7.99 17.82 -23.95
N ASP A 21 6.89 17.11 -23.64
CA ASP A 21 6.54 15.85 -24.29
C ASP A 21 6.31 16.05 -25.80
N LEU A 22 5.66 17.16 -26.17
CA LEU A 22 5.44 17.53 -27.57
C LEU A 22 6.76 17.83 -28.28
N ALA A 23 7.65 18.61 -27.65
CA ALA A 23 8.99 18.88 -28.18
C ALA A 23 9.79 17.58 -28.37
N TYR A 24 9.73 16.68 -27.38
CA TYR A 24 10.41 15.39 -27.43
C TYR A 24 9.89 14.54 -28.60
N LEU A 25 8.58 14.48 -28.78
CA LEU A 25 7.96 13.71 -29.87
C LEU A 25 8.39 14.25 -31.25
N ILE A 26 8.36 15.56 -31.45
CA ILE A 26 8.81 16.21 -32.69
C ILE A 26 10.31 15.95 -32.93
N ALA A 27 11.14 16.09 -31.89
CA ALA A 27 12.57 15.84 -31.98
C ALA A 27 12.88 14.37 -32.33
N ASN A 28 12.15 13.43 -31.72
CA ASN A 28 12.32 12.01 -31.99
C ASN A 28 11.90 11.65 -33.43
N VAL A 29 10.77 12.18 -33.90
CA VAL A 29 10.31 11.98 -35.29
C VAL A 29 11.30 12.58 -36.28
N ARG A 30 11.79 13.80 -36.04
CA ARG A 30 12.84 14.43 -36.87
C ARG A 30 14.11 13.59 -36.88
N LYS A 31 14.56 13.10 -35.72
CA LYS A 31 15.74 12.22 -35.62
C LYS A 31 15.54 10.93 -36.41
N ALA A 32 14.40 10.25 -36.26
CA ALA A 32 14.09 9.03 -37.01
C ALA A 32 14.01 9.28 -38.52
N ALA A 33 13.36 10.37 -38.94
CA ALA A 33 13.27 10.78 -40.34
C ALA A 33 14.66 11.03 -40.93
N THR A 34 15.52 11.78 -40.21
CA THR A 34 16.90 12.00 -40.68
C THR A 34 17.67 10.67 -40.78
N ALA A 35 17.58 9.78 -39.78
CA ALA A 35 18.26 8.49 -39.80
C ALA A 35 17.84 7.64 -41.01
N HIS A 36 16.55 7.54 -41.30
CA HIS A 36 16.07 6.86 -42.51
C HIS A 36 16.53 7.52 -43.81
N LEU A 37 16.61 8.85 -43.86
CA LEU A 37 17.19 9.55 -45.01
C LEU A 37 18.69 9.25 -45.19
N TYR A 38 19.44 9.14 -44.11
CA TYR A 38 20.86 8.76 -44.15
C TYR A 38 21.06 7.31 -44.60
N GLU A 39 20.15 6.41 -44.22
CA GLU A 39 20.14 5.01 -44.63
C GLU A 39 19.78 4.85 -46.12
N ALA A 40 18.71 5.52 -46.57
CA ALA A 40 18.23 5.42 -47.95
C ALA A 40 19.14 6.16 -48.96
N LEU A 41 19.89 7.16 -48.52
CA LEU A 41 20.80 7.96 -49.33
C LEU A 41 22.21 7.98 -48.68
N PRO A 42 22.95 6.86 -48.76
CA PRO A 42 24.28 6.75 -48.18
C PRO A 42 25.21 7.82 -48.77
N LYS A 43 26.13 8.32 -47.93
CA LYS A 43 27.15 9.28 -48.38
C LYS A 43 28.07 8.59 -49.38
N ILE A 44 28.30 9.20 -50.53
CA ILE A 44 29.30 8.74 -51.50
C ILE A 44 30.65 9.30 -51.04
N ASP A 45 31.59 8.43 -50.68
CA ASP A 45 32.92 8.84 -50.22
C ASP A 45 33.76 9.35 -51.42
N GLY A 46 34.25 10.60 -51.34
CA GLY A 46 35.19 11.15 -52.33
C GLY A 46 35.11 12.64 -52.64
N GLN A 47 34.16 13.40 -52.08
CA GLN A 47 33.97 14.82 -52.45
C GLN A 47 33.70 15.73 -51.23
N ASN A 48 34.73 15.95 -50.42
CA ASN A 48 34.70 16.92 -49.31
C ASN A 48 34.53 18.38 -49.79
N ASP A 49 34.92 18.68 -51.03
CA ASP A 49 34.77 20.03 -51.62
C ASP A 49 33.36 20.31 -52.16
N GLU A 50 32.54 19.28 -52.39
CA GLU A 50 31.15 19.49 -52.82
C GLU A 50 30.25 20.01 -51.70
N ASP A 51 30.59 19.79 -50.43
CA ASP A 51 29.73 20.18 -49.29
C ASP A 51 29.56 21.70 -49.16
N LYS A 52 30.57 22.49 -49.55
CA LYS A 52 30.44 23.96 -49.65
C LYS A 52 29.53 24.39 -50.79
N LEU A 53 29.63 23.69 -51.93
CA LEU A 53 28.76 23.92 -53.08
C LEU A 53 27.31 23.52 -52.74
N ARG A 54 27.12 22.47 -51.92
CA ARG A 54 25.82 22.02 -51.41
C ARG A 54 25.19 23.01 -50.45
N GLU A 55 25.97 23.57 -49.53
CA GLU A 55 25.49 24.61 -48.62
C GLU A 55 25.05 25.84 -49.42
N HIS A 56 25.85 26.24 -50.41
CA HIS A 56 25.54 27.35 -51.29
C HIS A 56 24.31 27.11 -52.18
N ILE A 57 24.19 25.92 -52.79
CA ILE A 57 23.00 25.53 -53.57
C ILE A 57 21.76 25.44 -52.66
N GLY A 58 21.90 24.94 -51.44
CA GLY A 58 20.83 24.94 -50.43
C GLY A 58 20.34 26.35 -50.13
N THR A 59 21.24 27.31 -49.96
CA THR A 59 20.86 28.73 -49.81
C THR A 59 20.17 29.29 -51.04
N LEU A 60 20.67 29.00 -52.25
CA LEU A 60 20.06 29.44 -53.52
C LEU A 60 18.66 28.85 -53.73
N ILE A 61 18.46 27.57 -53.45
CA ILE A 61 17.16 26.91 -53.58
C ILE A 61 16.14 27.48 -52.60
N ASN A 62 16.55 27.77 -51.36
CA ASN A 62 15.69 28.43 -50.38
C ASN A 62 15.30 29.84 -50.84
N GLN A 63 16.21 30.55 -51.50
CA GLN A 63 15.97 31.88 -52.07
C GLN A 63 15.06 31.83 -53.33
N VAL A 64 15.25 30.84 -54.21
CA VAL A 64 14.43 30.62 -55.42
C VAL A 64 13.02 30.14 -55.07
N LYS A 65 12.87 29.25 -54.07
CA LYS A 65 11.55 28.82 -53.56
C LYS A 65 10.73 29.98 -53.01
N HIS A 66 11.39 31.01 -52.47
CA HIS A 66 10.72 32.23 -52.02
C HIS A 66 10.21 33.11 -53.17
N THR A 67 10.64 32.85 -54.42
CA THR A 67 10.43 33.72 -55.58
C THR A 67 9.51 33.10 -56.64
N LEU A 68 9.32 31.77 -56.68
CA LEU A 68 8.56 31.12 -57.76
C LEU A 68 7.56 30.07 -57.24
N GLU A 69 6.28 30.33 -57.46
CA GLU A 69 5.23 29.32 -57.53
C GLU A 69 5.41 28.46 -58.81
N TYR A 70 5.46 27.14 -58.62
CA TYR A 70 5.19 26.03 -59.56
C TYR A 70 5.99 25.90 -60.89
N SER A 71 6.74 24.80 -61.06
CA SER A 71 6.68 23.90 -62.26
C SER A 71 7.65 22.69 -62.11
N PRO A 72 7.26 21.45 -62.45
CA PRO A 72 8.09 20.26 -62.29
C PRO A 72 8.75 19.85 -63.63
N GLN A 73 10.01 20.21 -63.83
CA GLN A 73 10.89 19.49 -64.76
C GLN A 73 12.28 19.38 -64.14
N THR A 74 12.76 18.14 -64.00
CA THR A 74 14.02 17.81 -63.33
C THR A 74 15.19 17.85 -64.32
N PRO A 75 16.14 18.80 -64.22
CA PRO A 75 17.48 18.55 -64.72
C PRO A 75 18.22 17.63 -63.75
N ASN A 76 19.16 16.85 -64.26
CA ASN A 76 19.95 15.87 -63.50
C ASN A 76 20.78 16.59 -62.42
N VAL A 77 20.30 16.63 -61.18
CA VAL A 77 20.96 17.28 -60.03
C VAL A 77 21.79 16.23 -59.27
N PRO A 78 23.03 16.53 -58.83
CA PRO A 78 23.83 15.61 -58.01
C PRO A 78 23.07 15.09 -56.77
N SER A 79 23.25 13.80 -56.49
CA SER A 79 22.48 12.96 -55.53
C SER A 79 22.31 13.56 -54.12
N SER A 80 23.24 14.42 -53.74
CA SER A 80 23.37 15.07 -52.43
C SER A 80 22.60 16.38 -52.32
N SER A 81 22.34 17.07 -53.44
CA SER A 81 21.39 18.18 -53.48
C SER A 81 19.96 17.66 -53.31
N ASN A 82 19.64 16.49 -53.90
CA ASN A 82 18.36 15.81 -53.63
C ASN A 82 18.19 15.54 -52.13
N ARG A 83 19.26 15.15 -51.42
CA ARG A 83 19.19 14.89 -49.98
C ARG A 83 18.87 16.13 -49.15
N ILE A 84 19.42 17.31 -49.48
CA ILE A 84 19.09 18.58 -48.79
C ILE A 84 17.64 18.97 -49.06
N ILE A 85 17.23 18.87 -50.33
CA ILE A 85 15.88 19.19 -50.77
C ILE A 85 14.87 18.27 -50.05
N ILE A 86 15.11 16.95 -50.04
CA ILE A 86 14.27 15.97 -49.37
C ILE A 86 14.24 16.20 -47.85
N ASN A 87 15.37 16.51 -47.23
CA ASN A 87 15.41 16.82 -45.78
C ASN A 87 14.61 18.09 -45.45
N SER A 88 14.70 19.13 -46.30
CA SER A 88 13.89 20.35 -46.14
C SER A 88 12.40 20.07 -46.26
N PHE A 89 11.99 19.25 -47.22
CA PHE A 89 10.59 18.85 -47.40
C PHE A 89 10.10 17.93 -46.27
N GLY A 90 10.94 17.03 -45.78
CA GLY A 90 10.62 16.17 -44.65
C GLY A 90 10.40 16.97 -43.37
N THR A 91 11.24 17.97 -43.11
CA THR A 91 11.07 18.87 -41.95
C THR A 91 9.77 19.67 -42.07
N GLN A 92 9.48 20.22 -43.25
CA GLN A 92 8.24 20.95 -43.52
C GLN A 92 6.99 20.06 -43.33
N TYR A 93 7.01 18.83 -43.86
CA TYR A 93 5.91 17.89 -43.70
C TYR A 93 5.68 17.51 -42.23
N ILE A 94 6.75 17.33 -41.45
CA ILE A 94 6.64 17.12 -40.00
C ILE A 94 5.98 18.35 -39.36
N ASP A 95 6.40 19.56 -39.72
CA ASP A 95 5.80 20.76 -39.14
C ASP A 95 4.31 20.91 -39.47
N ASP A 96 3.92 20.61 -40.72
CA ASP A 96 2.54 20.65 -41.16
C ASP A 96 1.68 19.59 -40.43
N THR A 97 2.17 18.35 -40.34
CA THR A 97 1.44 17.25 -39.68
C THR A 97 1.17 17.53 -38.20
N PHE A 98 2.16 18.03 -37.47
CA PHE A 98 1.96 18.41 -36.06
C PHE A 98 1.12 19.68 -35.91
N ASN A 99 1.17 20.61 -36.86
CA ASN A 99 0.30 21.79 -36.86
C ASN A 99 -1.19 21.43 -37.07
N LEU A 100 -1.45 20.46 -37.96
CA LEU A 100 -2.78 19.86 -38.18
C LEU A 100 -3.25 19.08 -36.94
N ALA A 101 -2.34 18.33 -36.30
CA ALA A 101 -2.64 17.58 -35.10
C ALA A 101 -2.89 18.48 -33.87
N ALA A 102 -2.33 19.70 -33.84
CA ALA A 102 -2.37 20.61 -32.70
C ALA A 102 -3.79 20.81 -32.14
N ASN A 103 -4.80 20.99 -32.99
CA ASN A 103 -6.20 21.23 -32.57
C ASN A 103 -6.86 20.01 -31.91
N ASN A 104 -6.24 18.83 -32.02
CA ASN A 104 -6.65 17.59 -31.35
C ASN A 104 -5.78 17.23 -30.13
N LEU A 105 -4.87 18.12 -29.72
CA LEU A 105 -4.03 17.95 -28.54
C LEU A 105 -4.56 18.78 -27.38
N ASN A 106 -4.46 18.21 -26.18
CA ASN A 106 -4.65 18.91 -24.93
C ASN A 106 -3.36 18.78 -24.10
N ILE A 107 -2.97 19.84 -23.40
CA ILE A 107 -1.84 19.83 -22.47
C ILE A 107 -2.42 20.14 -21.10
N ASN A 108 -2.32 19.19 -20.17
CA ASN A 108 -2.91 19.30 -18.83
C ASN A 108 -4.40 19.72 -18.86
N GLY A 109 -5.18 19.14 -19.78
CA GLY A 109 -6.61 19.44 -19.93
C GLY A 109 -6.93 20.80 -20.58
N MET A 110 -5.93 21.58 -21.00
CA MET A 110 -6.13 22.81 -21.79
C MET A 110 -5.96 22.53 -23.28
N PRO A 111 -6.83 23.07 -24.15
CA PRO A 111 -6.71 22.88 -25.59
C PRO A 111 -5.46 23.56 -26.14
N PHE A 112 -4.64 22.79 -26.86
CA PHE A 112 -3.53 23.33 -27.62
C PHE A 112 -4.03 23.72 -29.02
N THR A 113 -3.54 24.83 -29.58
CA THR A 113 -4.03 25.34 -30.87
C THR A 113 -2.91 25.44 -31.89
N SER A 114 -3.24 25.42 -33.19
CA SER A 114 -2.28 25.64 -34.27
C SER A 114 -1.50 26.97 -34.14
N SER A 115 -2.12 28.02 -33.58
CA SER A 115 -1.44 29.29 -33.29
C SER A 115 -0.38 29.16 -32.19
N GLN A 116 -0.63 28.34 -31.16
CA GLN A 116 0.33 28.03 -30.11
C GLN A 116 1.45 27.13 -30.65
N TYR A 117 1.12 26.20 -31.55
CA TYR A 117 2.11 25.38 -32.24
C TYR A 117 3.06 26.23 -33.09
N ALA A 118 2.54 27.19 -33.87
CA ALA A 118 3.37 28.09 -34.67
C ALA A 118 4.29 28.98 -33.81
N ALA A 119 3.84 29.38 -32.62
CA ALA A 119 4.67 30.09 -31.65
C ALA A 119 5.74 29.18 -31.02
N PHE A 120 5.40 27.90 -30.82
CA PHE A 120 6.26 26.87 -30.23
C PHE A 120 7.37 26.39 -31.17
N THR A 121 7.07 26.28 -32.48
CA THR A 121 8.03 25.83 -33.50
C THR A 121 8.83 26.96 -34.14
N LYS A 122 8.47 28.22 -33.89
CA LYS A 122 9.26 29.37 -34.31
C LYS A 122 10.69 29.17 -33.78
N PRO A 123 11.73 29.24 -34.63
CA PRO A 123 13.09 29.03 -34.20
C PRO A 123 13.53 30.19 -33.30
N ALA A 124 13.27 30.07 -32.00
CA ALA A 124 14.08 30.74 -30.99
C ALA A 124 15.48 30.14 -31.12
N ALA A 125 16.48 30.97 -31.35
CA ALA A 125 17.85 30.55 -31.50
C ALA A 125 18.26 29.57 -30.37
N SER A 126 18.89 28.45 -30.76
CA SER A 126 19.49 27.40 -29.90
C SER A 126 18.55 26.56 -29.02
N THR A 127 18.30 25.32 -29.46
CA THR A 127 17.76 24.22 -28.62
C THR A 127 18.85 23.65 -27.70
N THR A 128 19.47 24.49 -26.87
CA THR A 128 20.18 24.00 -25.68
C THR A 128 19.10 23.77 -24.64
N GLN A 129 18.92 22.53 -24.17
CA GLN A 129 18.03 22.22 -23.05
C GLN A 129 18.32 23.22 -21.93
N ALA A 130 17.38 24.14 -21.66
CA ALA A 130 17.53 25.16 -20.64
C ALA A 130 17.36 24.46 -19.29
N TYR A 131 18.46 23.90 -18.78
CA TYR A 131 18.50 23.36 -17.44
C TYR A 131 18.33 24.51 -16.46
N GLU A 132 17.27 24.48 -15.64
CA GLU A 132 17.15 25.43 -14.55
C GLU A 132 18.42 25.33 -13.68
N PRO A 133 19.10 26.46 -13.40
CA PRO A 133 20.26 26.46 -12.54
C PRO A 133 19.91 25.83 -11.18
N PHE A 134 20.78 24.95 -10.70
CA PHE A 134 20.55 24.22 -9.46
C PHE A 134 20.41 25.19 -8.27
N ASP A 135 19.23 25.27 -7.67
CA ASP A 135 19.00 26.12 -6.50
C ASP A 135 19.57 25.45 -5.24
N SER A 136 20.66 26.01 -4.72
CA SER A 136 21.31 25.54 -3.49
C SER A 136 20.39 25.62 -2.27
N ARG A 137 19.44 26.56 -2.22
CA ARG A 137 18.50 26.71 -1.09
C ARG A 137 17.47 25.60 -1.10
N LYS A 138 16.91 25.28 -2.28
CA LYS A 138 16.00 24.14 -2.44
C LYS A 138 16.71 22.84 -2.09
N ARG A 139 17.98 22.68 -2.50
CA ARG A 139 18.81 21.52 -2.12
C ARG A 139 18.94 21.39 -0.61
N GLN A 140 19.34 22.48 0.06
CA GLN A 140 19.50 22.48 1.50
C GLN A 140 18.19 22.12 2.18
N ARG A 141 17.07 22.70 1.71
CA ARG A 141 15.75 22.40 2.26
C ARG A 141 15.33 20.94 2.06
N VAL A 142 15.65 20.34 0.92
CA VAL A 142 15.43 18.89 0.70
C VAL A 142 16.26 18.07 1.67
N ALA A 143 17.54 18.41 1.86
CA ALA A 143 18.39 17.72 2.84
C ALA A 143 17.84 17.86 4.27
N ASP A 144 17.44 19.07 4.67
CA ASP A 144 16.86 19.33 5.99
C ASP A 144 15.54 18.53 6.17
N LEU A 145 14.69 18.47 5.15
CA LEU A 145 13.45 17.68 5.19
C LEU A 145 13.72 16.19 5.32
N ILE A 146 14.73 15.65 4.62
CA ILE A 146 15.12 14.24 4.73
C ILE A 146 15.61 13.95 6.16
N THR A 147 16.44 14.82 6.74
CA THR A 147 16.89 14.62 8.13
C THR A 147 15.73 14.68 9.14
N GLN A 148 14.74 15.54 8.90
CA GLN A 148 13.53 15.60 9.73
C GLN A 148 12.68 14.35 9.56
N GLU A 149 12.54 13.84 8.33
CA GLU A 149 11.81 12.61 8.04
C GLU A 149 12.45 11.42 8.76
N GLU A 150 13.77 11.24 8.67
CA GLU A 150 14.50 10.18 9.36
C GLU A 150 14.30 10.23 10.88
N LYS A 151 14.39 11.44 11.47
CA LYS A 151 14.14 11.64 12.90
C LYS A 151 12.70 11.29 13.30
N LEU A 152 11.72 11.71 12.51
CA LEU A 152 10.31 11.39 12.78
C LEU A 152 10.04 9.89 12.65
N LEU A 153 10.68 9.21 11.71
CA LEU A 153 10.59 7.76 11.58
C LEU A 153 11.20 7.05 12.81
N GLU A 154 12.32 7.53 13.33
CA GLU A 154 12.92 7.02 14.56
C GLU A 154 11.99 7.24 15.77
N GLU A 155 11.43 8.44 15.93
CA GLU A 155 10.49 8.76 17.01
C GLU A 155 9.22 7.89 16.94
N VAL A 156 8.65 7.70 15.75
CA VAL A 156 7.47 6.85 15.56
C VAL A 156 7.80 5.39 15.84
N ALA A 157 8.97 4.90 15.44
CA ALA A 157 9.41 3.54 15.75
C ALA A 157 9.60 3.34 17.26
N ALA A 158 10.21 4.30 17.94
CA ALA A 158 10.36 4.31 19.39
C ALA A 158 8.99 4.31 20.08
N LEU A 159 8.07 5.18 19.64
CA LEU A 159 6.71 5.28 20.16
C LEU A 159 5.93 3.96 20.00
N LYS A 160 6.01 3.35 18.81
CA LYS A 160 5.39 2.04 18.53
C LYS A 160 5.95 0.93 19.41
N ARG A 161 7.24 0.99 19.77
CA ARG A 161 7.88 0.00 20.64
C ARG A 161 7.54 0.21 22.12
N SER A 162 7.47 1.46 22.59
CA SER A 162 7.35 1.75 24.04
C SER A 162 5.91 1.92 24.52
N VAL A 163 5.04 2.54 23.73
CA VAL A 163 3.70 2.95 24.20
C VAL A 163 2.78 1.77 24.47
N PRO A 164 2.61 0.77 23.57
CA PRO A 164 1.64 -0.29 23.79
C PRO A 164 1.90 -1.10 25.08
N SER A 165 3.17 -1.37 25.39
CA SER A 165 3.53 -2.07 26.63
C SER A 165 3.28 -1.21 27.86
N LYS A 166 3.64 0.09 27.81
CA LYS A 166 3.43 1.01 28.92
C LYS A 166 1.94 1.20 29.22
N THR A 167 1.11 1.44 28.22
CA THR A 167 -0.34 1.62 28.39
C THR A 167 -1.01 0.33 28.86
N ALA A 168 -0.58 -0.83 28.38
CA ALA A 168 -1.08 -2.11 28.88
C ALA A 168 -0.79 -2.32 30.36
N VAL A 169 0.42 -1.98 30.83
CA VAL A 169 0.80 -2.07 32.25
C VAL A 169 -0.01 -1.08 33.09
N GLU A 170 -0.12 0.17 32.66
CA GLU A 170 -0.94 1.17 33.35
C GLU A 170 -2.40 0.73 33.46
N GLN A 171 -2.98 0.23 32.36
CA GLN A 171 -4.36 -0.27 32.35
C GLN A 171 -4.55 -1.51 33.22
N ALA A 172 -3.60 -2.46 33.20
CA ALA A 172 -3.64 -3.63 34.07
C ALA A 172 -3.64 -3.22 35.55
N SER A 173 -2.75 -2.29 35.93
CA SER A 173 -2.69 -1.77 37.30
C SER A 173 -3.98 -1.07 37.73
N HIS A 174 -4.62 -0.33 36.81
CA HIS A 174 -5.89 0.33 37.07
C HIS A 174 -7.03 -0.68 37.28
N ILE A 175 -7.07 -1.76 36.50
CA ILE A 175 -8.05 -2.84 36.64
C ILE A 175 -7.82 -3.60 37.96
N GLU A 176 -6.59 -3.95 38.30
CA GLU A 176 -6.26 -4.60 39.58
C GLU A 176 -6.71 -3.76 40.79
N GLN A 177 -6.46 -2.44 40.75
CA GLN A 177 -6.94 -1.53 41.79
C GLN A 177 -8.46 -1.44 41.86
N ALA A 178 -9.16 -1.51 40.72
CA ALA A 178 -10.62 -1.52 40.69
C ALA A 178 -11.17 -2.82 41.30
N ILE A 179 -10.63 -3.98 40.91
CA ILE A 179 -11.02 -5.29 41.47
C ILE A 179 -10.80 -5.30 42.98
N LYS A 180 -9.64 -4.84 43.46
CA LYS A 180 -9.34 -4.80 44.89
C LYS A 180 -10.35 -3.93 45.66
N ARG A 181 -10.71 -2.76 45.13
CA ARG A 181 -11.74 -1.90 45.74
C ARG A 181 -13.10 -2.59 45.78
N ASP A 182 -13.48 -3.28 44.71
CA ASP A 182 -14.75 -4.00 44.64
C ASP A 182 -14.78 -5.20 45.61
N GLU A 183 -13.68 -5.94 45.73
CA GLU A 183 -13.51 -7.01 46.72
C GLU A 183 -13.63 -6.47 48.15
N GLU A 184 -12.98 -5.36 48.47
CA GLU A 184 -13.08 -4.71 49.78
C GLU A 184 -14.52 -4.28 50.09
N LEU A 185 -15.24 -3.70 49.12
CA LEU A 185 -16.65 -3.32 49.27
C LEU A 185 -17.56 -4.53 49.48
N VAL A 186 -17.31 -5.63 48.75
CA VAL A 186 -18.04 -6.89 48.91
C VAL A 186 -17.80 -7.49 50.30
N GLU A 187 -16.55 -7.53 50.77
CA GLU A 187 -16.22 -8.04 52.11
C GLU A 187 -16.85 -7.18 53.22
N GLN A 188 -16.83 -5.85 53.07
CA GLN A 188 -17.52 -4.95 54.01
C GLN A 188 -19.03 -5.22 54.03
N ARG A 189 -19.66 -5.39 52.85
CA ARG A 189 -21.10 -5.69 52.77
C ARG A 189 -21.43 -7.07 53.32
N LYS A 190 -20.60 -8.09 53.07
CA LYS A 190 -20.75 -9.42 53.67
C LYS A 190 -20.69 -9.33 55.19
N ALA A 191 -19.71 -8.62 55.75
CA ALA A 191 -19.59 -8.43 57.18
C ALA A 191 -20.82 -7.72 57.78
N GLN A 192 -21.33 -6.68 57.12
CA GLN A 192 -22.55 -5.98 57.52
C GLN A 192 -23.77 -6.90 57.51
N VAL A 193 -23.95 -7.71 56.46
CA VAL A 193 -25.07 -8.65 56.35
C VAL A 193 -24.97 -9.74 57.43
N VAL A 194 -23.77 -10.27 57.70
CA VAL A 194 -23.56 -11.25 58.78
C VAL A 194 -23.93 -10.62 60.13
N GLU A 195 -23.48 -9.40 60.40
CA GLU A 195 -23.82 -8.70 61.64
C GLU A 195 -25.32 -8.40 61.74
N GLU A 196 -25.96 -7.98 60.65
CA GLU A 196 -27.39 -7.73 60.58
C GLU A 196 -28.20 -9.01 60.84
N VAL A 197 -27.83 -10.13 60.21
CA VAL A 197 -28.45 -11.44 60.44
C VAL A 197 -28.28 -11.89 61.88
N VAL A 198 -27.10 -11.72 62.49
CA VAL A 198 -26.89 -12.04 63.91
C VAL A 198 -27.77 -11.17 64.82
N ARG A 199 -27.99 -9.90 64.47
CA ARG A 199 -28.85 -8.99 65.24
C ARG A 199 -30.35 -9.26 65.07
N THR A 200 -30.81 -9.55 63.85
CA THR A 200 -32.24 -9.74 63.52
C THR A 200 -32.70 -11.18 63.74
N VAL A 201 -31.90 -12.17 63.35
CA VAL A 201 -32.19 -13.59 63.51
C VAL A 201 -31.67 -14.07 64.85
N LYS A 202 -32.32 -13.63 65.93
CA LYS A 202 -32.30 -14.37 67.20
C LYS A 202 -33.24 -15.55 67.07
N LEU A 203 -32.84 -16.61 66.35
CA LEU A 203 -33.53 -17.89 66.44
C LEU A 203 -33.13 -18.51 67.78
N PRO A 204 -34.05 -18.64 68.76
CA PRO A 204 -33.77 -19.40 69.95
C PRO A 204 -33.75 -20.87 69.52
N VAL A 205 -32.57 -21.37 69.13
CA VAL A 205 -32.33 -22.80 69.04
C VAL A 205 -32.17 -23.28 70.49
N GLU A 206 -33.30 -23.35 71.18
CA GLU A 206 -33.35 -23.99 72.48
C GLU A 206 -33.05 -25.48 72.31
N ARG A 207 -32.43 -26.07 73.34
CA ARG A 207 -32.15 -27.50 73.39
C ARG A 207 -33.47 -28.25 73.21
N LEU A 208 -33.57 -29.07 72.16
CA LEU A 208 -34.78 -29.85 71.91
C LEU A 208 -34.99 -30.84 73.06
N GLU A 209 -36.22 -31.01 73.52
CA GLU A 209 -36.57 -31.82 74.70
C GLU A 209 -35.98 -33.24 74.68
N ARG A 210 -35.77 -33.81 73.48
CA ARG A 210 -35.28 -35.19 73.29
C ARG A 210 -33.89 -35.28 72.67
N GLN A 211 -33.16 -34.17 72.57
CA GLN A 211 -31.87 -34.12 71.88
C GLN A 211 -30.86 -35.13 72.42
N ASP A 212 -30.68 -35.20 73.73
CA ASP A 212 -29.74 -36.12 74.37
C ASP A 212 -30.07 -37.59 74.08
N GLY A 213 -31.36 -37.92 74.00
CA GLY A 213 -31.84 -39.25 73.67
C GLY A 213 -31.54 -39.63 72.22
N VAL A 214 -31.72 -38.69 71.29
CA VAL A 214 -31.41 -38.90 69.87
C VAL A 214 -29.90 -39.02 69.66
N GLU A 215 -29.10 -38.16 70.28
CA GLU A 215 -27.64 -38.18 70.16
C GLU A 215 -27.02 -39.45 70.76
N SER A 216 -27.47 -39.86 71.94
CA SER A 216 -27.03 -41.11 72.57
C SER A 216 -27.46 -42.35 71.78
N GLY A 217 -28.70 -42.36 71.26
CA GLY A 217 -29.20 -43.43 70.40
C GLY A 217 -28.42 -43.54 69.09
N PHE A 218 -28.15 -42.41 68.43
CA PHE A 218 -27.34 -42.36 67.21
C PHE A 218 -25.91 -42.83 67.46
N LYS A 219 -25.27 -42.37 68.54
CA LYS A 219 -23.92 -42.82 68.92
C LYS A 219 -23.89 -44.33 69.16
N GLY A 220 -24.88 -44.87 69.88
CA GLY A 220 -25.00 -46.32 70.07
C GLY A 220 -25.18 -47.09 68.77
N ALA A 221 -26.00 -46.57 67.84
CA ALA A 221 -26.20 -47.18 66.53
C ALA A 221 -24.92 -47.16 65.68
N VAL A 222 -24.17 -46.07 65.69
CA VAL A 222 -22.88 -45.96 64.99
C VAL A 222 -21.84 -46.90 65.59
N ASP A 223 -21.77 -47.00 66.93
CA ASP A 223 -20.83 -47.89 67.62
C ASP A 223 -21.13 -49.37 67.32
N THR A 224 -22.40 -49.76 67.33
CA THR A 224 -22.84 -51.13 66.99
C THR A 224 -22.57 -51.47 65.52
N LEU A 225 -22.82 -50.54 64.60
CA LEU A 225 -22.45 -50.71 63.20
C LEU A 225 -20.94 -50.83 63.00
N GLY A 226 -20.15 -50.06 63.76
CA GLY A 226 -18.69 -50.14 63.77
C GLY A 226 -18.17 -51.49 64.28
N ARG A 227 -18.81 -52.07 65.31
CA ARG A 227 -18.51 -53.43 65.78
C ARG A 227 -18.86 -54.47 64.72
N LEU A 228 -20.05 -54.38 64.13
CA LEU A 228 -20.47 -55.28 63.05
C LEU A 228 -19.49 -55.26 61.88
N LYS A 229 -19.07 -54.07 61.43
CA LYS A 229 -18.07 -53.92 60.36
C LYS A 229 -16.74 -54.59 60.72
N ARG A 230 -16.31 -54.51 61.98
CA ARG A 230 -15.05 -55.12 62.47
C ARG A 230 -15.15 -56.65 62.56
N ASP A 231 -16.29 -57.17 63.01
CA ASP A 231 -16.46 -58.59 63.30
C ASP A 231 -16.92 -59.41 62.08
N MET A 232 -17.56 -58.76 61.09
CA MET A 232 -18.03 -59.37 59.84
C MET A 232 -16.95 -60.20 59.12
N PRO A 233 -15.72 -59.69 58.88
CA PRO A 233 -14.67 -60.48 58.21
C PRO A 233 -14.28 -61.76 58.96
N ALA A 234 -14.25 -61.72 60.30
CA ALA A 234 -13.88 -62.87 61.11
C ALA A 234 -14.98 -63.96 61.09
N VAL A 235 -16.26 -63.54 61.15
CA VAL A 235 -17.40 -64.44 60.99
C VAL A 235 -17.41 -65.07 59.61
N VAL A 236 -17.19 -64.28 58.55
CA VAL A 236 -17.08 -64.78 57.16
C VAL A 236 -15.92 -65.78 57.04
N ALA A 237 -14.74 -65.47 57.58
CA ALA A 237 -13.61 -66.41 57.56
C ALA A 237 -13.87 -67.70 58.36
N LYS A 238 -14.69 -67.65 59.41
CA LYS A 238 -15.13 -68.85 60.15
C LYS A 238 -16.14 -69.66 59.35
N MET A 239 -17.08 -69.00 58.68
CA MET A 239 -18.05 -69.63 57.78
C MET A 239 -17.37 -70.30 56.59
N GLU A 240 -16.43 -69.63 55.93
CA GLU A 240 -15.66 -70.21 54.82
C GLU A 240 -14.83 -71.42 55.27
N ARG A 241 -14.14 -71.32 56.42
CA ARG A 241 -13.40 -72.48 56.98
C ARG A 241 -14.32 -73.65 57.32
N ALA A 242 -15.50 -73.40 57.89
CA ALA A 242 -16.48 -74.45 58.15
C ALA A 242 -17.05 -75.05 56.86
N ARG A 243 -17.28 -74.23 55.83
CA ARG A 243 -17.73 -74.65 54.50
C ARG A 243 -16.71 -75.59 53.87
N VAL A 244 -15.44 -75.17 53.83
CA VAL A 244 -14.31 -75.93 53.30
C VAL A 244 -14.10 -77.24 54.08
N ALA A 245 -14.11 -77.20 55.41
CA ALA A 245 -14.02 -78.42 56.22
C ALA A 245 -15.18 -79.40 55.96
N GLY A 246 -16.39 -78.88 55.74
CA GLY A 246 -17.56 -79.68 55.37
C GLY A 246 -17.51 -80.27 53.96
N GLU A 247 -16.73 -79.70 53.04
CA GLU A 247 -16.43 -80.30 51.73
C GLU A 247 -15.46 -81.48 51.91
N TYR A 248 -14.37 -81.30 52.68
CA TYR A 248 -13.43 -82.39 52.96
C TYR A 248 -14.05 -83.60 53.69
N VAL A 249 -14.95 -83.39 54.64
CA VAL A 249 -15.67 -84.49 55.32
C VAL A 249 -16.62 -85.22 54.37
N ARG A 250 -17.16 -84.53 53.36
CA ARG A 250 -18.02 -85.15 52.33
C ARG A 250 -17.22 -85.93 51.29
N GLU A 251 -16.02 -85.48 50.95
CA GLU A 251 -15.13 -86.14 49.99
C GLU A 251 -14.35 -87.33 50.59
N ALA A 252 -14.15 -87.36 51.91
CA ALA A 252 -13.44 -88.44 52.61
C ALA A 252 -14.30 -89.68 52.95
N LYS A 253 -15.50 -89.79 52.39
CA LYS A 253 -16.48 -90.86 52.64
C LYS A 253 -16.94 -91.48 51.33
#